data_AF-A0A3S4CKK2-F1
#
_entry.id   AF-A0A3S4CKK2-F1
#
_cell.length_a   1.000
_cell.length_b   1.000
_cell.length_c   1.000
_cell.angle_alpha   90.00
_cell.angle_beta   90.00
_cell.angle_gamma   90.00
#
_symmetry.space_group_name_H-M   'P 1'
#
loop_
_entity.id
_entity.type
_entity.pdbx_description
1 polymer ?
#
loop_
_entity_poly.entity_id
_entity_poly.type
_entity_poly.pdbx_seq_one_letter_code
_entity_poly.pdbx_strand_id
1 'polypeptide(L)'
;MVARTTNKTAAKKRTSAGRSAPRKTTTRRSAKPSKPQKDTIARVMHEFKHGELTTQGGRKVRNPRQAIAIGLSEAGASNRRSPAENRRKLTRTKRKERRGETGRAAAEGRRNDPTTGSRRDTRAALYAEAKRRDIPGRSRMTRDQLARALRRR
;
A
#
# COMPACT_ATOMS: atom_id res chain seq x y z
N MET A 1 11.82 -65.07 -59.82
CA MET A 1 11.48 -65.13 -58.40
C MET A 1 11.43 -63.71 -57.85
N VAL A 2 10.26 -63.28 -57.36
CA VAL A 2 9.99 -62.22 -56.34
C VAL A 2 10.39 -60.76 -56.71
N ALA A 3 9.57 -59.70 -56.62
CA ALA A 3 8.13 -59.44 -56.51
C ALA A 3 7.93 -57.95 -56.86
N ARG A 4 6.75 -57.61 -57.43
CA ARG A 4 6.23 -56.25 -57.56
C ARG A 4 6.00 -55.62 -56.19
N THR A 5 6.27 -54.31 -56.06
CA THR A 5 5.36 -53.36 -55.39
C THR A 5 5.61 -51.93 -55.88
N THR A 6 4.60 -51.37 -56.54
CA THR A 6 4.45 -49.96 -56.88
C THR A 6 3.87 -49.19 -55.69
N ASN A 7 4.31 -47.97 -55.42
CA ASN A 7 3.50 -47.01 -54.66
C ASN A 7 3.30 -45.70 -55.41
N LYS A 8 2.10 -45.63 -55.99
CA LYS A 8 1.36 -44.46 -56.49
C LYS A 8 0.51 -43.95 -55.32
N THR A 9 0.57 -42.65 -55.01
CA THR A 9 -0.42 -41.82 -54.25
C THR A 9 0.31 -40.59 -53.69
N ALA A 10 -0.21 -39.38 -53.58
CA ALA A 10 -1.38 -38.71 -54.08
C ALA A 10 -1.11 -37.21 -53.86
N ALA A 11 -1.27 -36.39 -54.89
CA ALA A 11 -1.33 -34.94 -54.74
C ALA A 11 -2.55 -34.58 -53.89
N LYS A 12 -2.33 -33.89 -52.76
CA LYS A 12 -3.41 -33.26 -51.99
C LYS A 12 -3.19 -31.76 -51.93
N LYS A 13 -3.90 -31.04 -52.80
CA LYS A 13 -4.25 -29.62 -52.66
C LYS A 13 -4.61 -29.34 -51.20
N ARG A 14 -3.90 -28.43 -50.54
CA ARG A 14 -4.43 -27.71 -49.38
C ARG A 14 -4.80 -26.31 -49.84
N THR A 15 -6.10 -26.17 -50.00
CA THR A 15 -6.83 -24.95 -50.30
C THR A 15 -6.49 -23.84 -49.30
N SER A 16 -6.37 -22.63 -49.84
CA SER A 16 -6.44 -21.36 -49.13
C SER A 16 -7.78 -21.23 -48.41
N ALA A 17 -7.79 -21.23 -47.08
CA ALA A 17 -8.87 -20.67 -46.28
C ALA A 17 -8.43 -20.57 -44.82
N GLY A 18 -8.28 -19.34 -44.32
CA GLY A 18 -8.05 -19.12 -42.89
C GLY A 18 -7.21 -17.89 -42.56
N ARG A 19 -7.47 -16.74 -43.19
CA ARG A 19 -7.23 -15.46 -42.51
C ARG A 19 -8.03 -15.53 -41.22
N SER A 20 -7.35 -15.85 -40.12
CA SER A 20 -7.95 -15.89 -38.79
C SER A 20 -8.51 -14.49 -38.55
N ALA A 21 -9.83 -14.38 -38.52
CA ALA A 21 -10.50 -13.12 -38.24
C ALA A 21 -9.87 -12.51 -36.96
N PRO A 22 -9.59 -11.20 -36.90
CA PRO A 22 -9.18 -10.59 -35.65
C PRO A 22 -10.28 -10.91 -34.64
N ARG A 23 -9.96 -11.71 -33.62
CA ARG A 23 -10.86 -11.95 -32.50
C ARG A 23 -11.37 -10.59 -32.08
N LYS A 24 -12.69 -10.34 -32.20
CA LYS A 24 -13.32 -9.11 -31.72
C LYS A 24 -12.88 -8.96 -30.27
N THR A 25 -11.94 -8.05 -30.03
CA THR A 25 -11.56 -7.66 -28.69
C THR A 25 -12.78 -6.94 -28.16
N THR A 26 -13.70 -7.69 -27.54
CA THR A 26 -14.67 -7.09 -26.65
C THR A 26 -13.84 -6.28 -25.69
N THR A 27 -13.97 -4.95 -25.77
CA THR A 27 -13.33 -4.02 -24.84
C THR A 27 -13.77 -4.47 -23.45
N ARG A 28 -12.96 -5.32 -22.80
CA ARG A 28 -13.25 -5.84 -21.47
C ARG A 28 -13.23 -4.61 -20.58
N ARG A 29 -14.42 -4.07 -20.28
CA ARG A 29 -14.57 -3.02 -19.28
C ARG A 29 -13.80 -3.49 -18.06
N SER A 30 -12.84 -2.68 -17.61
CA SER A 30 -12.02 -3.00 -16.44
C SER A 30 -12.97 -3.40 -15.31
N ALA A 31 -12.79 -4.61 -14.78
CA ALA A 31 -13.63 -5.09 -13.69
C ALA A 31 -13.56 -4.08 -12.54
N LYS A 32 -14.72 -3.71 -11.98
CA LYS A 32 -14.75 -2.81 -10.82
C LYS A 32 -13.93 -3.45 -9.69
N PRO A 33 -13.12 -2.67 -8.96
CA PRO A 33 -12.33 -3.20 -7.86
C PRO A 33 -13.24 -3.81 -6.79
N SER A 34 -12.85 -4.95 -6.24
CA SER A 34 -13.58 -5.61 -5.15
C SER A 34 -13.45 -4.82 -3.84
N LYS A 35 -14.31 -5.11 -2.85
CA LYS A 35 -14.26 -4.45 -1.53
C LYS A 35 -12.85 -4.45 -0.89
N PRO A 36 -12.12 -5.57 -0.79
CA PRO A 36 -10.78 -5.57 -0.20
C PRO A 36 -9.77 -4.73 -1.00
N GLN A 37 -9.94 -4.61 -2.32
CA GLN A 37 -9.11 -3.75 -3.16
C GLN A 37 -9.41 -2.27 -2.90
N LYS A 38 -10.70 -1.90 -2.80
CA LYS A 38 -11.12 -0.55 -2.42
C LYS A 38 -10.56 -0.15 -1.06
N ASP A 39 -10.56 -1.06 -0.08
CA ASP A 39 -10.05 -0.78 1.26
C ASP A 39 -8.54 -0.48 1.25
N THR A 40 -7.77 -1.25 0.47
CA THR A 40 -6.34 -0.98 0.28
C THR A 40 -6.10 0.36 -0.42
N ILE A 41 -6.87 0.68 -1.46
CA ILE A 41 -6.80 2.00 -2.13
C ILE A 41 -7.12 3.11 -1.13
N ALA A 42 -8.21 2.97 -0.37
CA ALA A 42 -8.63 3.96 0.61
C ALA A 42 -7.57 4.17 1.69
N ARG A 43 -6.93 3.10 2.19
CA ARG A 43 -5.81 3.19 3.13
C ARG A 43 -4.64 3.97 2.55
N VAL A 44 -4.19 3.63 1.34
CA VAL A 44 -3.07 4.33 0.68
C VAL A 44 -3.39 5.81 0.48
N MET A 45 -4.62 6.12 0.05
CA MET A 45 -5.05 7.50 -0.12
C MET A 45 -5.19 8.25 1.20
N HIS A 46 -5.54 7.56 2.29
CA HIS A 46 -5.53 8.13 3.63
C HIS A 46 -4.09 8.48 4.07
N GLU A 47 -3.13 7.57 3.89
CA GLU A 47 -1.71 7.82 4.14
C GLU A 47 -1.19 9.01 3.31
N PHE A 48 -1.60 9.11 2.05
CA PHE A 48 -1.26 10.25 1.20
C PHE A 48 -1.87 11.56 1.73
N LYS A 49 -3.15 11.55 2.14
CA LYS A 49 -3.84 12.71 2.70
C LYS A 49 -3.13 13.25 3.94
N HIS A 50 -2.53 12.37 4.75
CA HIS A 50 -1.75 12.76 5.94
C HIS A 50 -0.27 13.04 5.65
N GLY A 51 0.19 12.92 4.40
CA GLY A 51 1.60 13.14 4.04
C GLY A 51 2.54 12.06 4.57
N GLU A 52 2.02 10.87 4.80
CA GLU A 52 2.70 9.70 5.37
C GLU A 52 3.07 8.66 4.30
N LEU A 53 2.43 8.71 3.13
CA LEU A 53 2.75 7.83 2.01
C LEU A 53 4.17 8.10 1.49
N THR A 54 4.99 7.04 1.45
CA THR A 54 6.37 7.10 0.99
C THR A 54 6.62 6.14 -0.18
N THR A 55 7.62 6.49 -0.99
CA THR A 55 8.18 5.60 -1.99
C THR A 55 9.07 4.54 -1.32
N GLN A 56 9.44 3.49 -2.05
CA GLN A 56 10.34 2.46 -1.54
C GLN A 56 11.70 3.02 -1.07
N GLY A 57 12.17 4.14 -1.63
CA GLY A 57 13.38 4.85 -1.19
C GLY A 57 13.17 5.86 -0.07
N GLY A 58 12.04 5.81 0.64
CA GLY A 58 11.75 6.68 1.80
C GLY A 58 11.29 8.10 1.46
N ARG A 59 11.35 8.53 0.19
CA ARG A 59 10.88 9.85 -0.23
C ARG A 59 9.36 9.94 -0.11
N LYS A 60 8.84 11.01 0.49
CA LYS A 60 7.39 11.29 0.61
C LYS A 60 6.76 11.49 -0.77
N VAL A 61 5.59 10.89 -0.98
CA VAL A 61 4.80 11.06 -2.20
C VAL A 61 4.04 12.38 -2.12
N ARG A 62 4.27 13.26 -3.10
CA ARG A 62 3.59 14.58 -3.17
C ARG A 62 2.54 14.65 -4.28
N ASN A 63 2.68 13.84 -5.32
CA ASN A 63 1.78 13.88 -6.47
C ASN A 63 0.57 12.93 -6.27
N PRO A 64 -0.67 13.42 -6.34
CA PRO A 64 -1.87 12.59 -6.25
C PRO A 64 -1.92 11.47 -7.29
N ARG A 65 -1.45 11.72 -8.53
CA ARG A 65 -1.41 10.70 -9.59
C ARG A 65 -0.50 9.53 -9.23
N GLN A 66 0.62 9.82 -8.57
CA GLN A 66 1.54 8.81 -8.08
C GLN A 66 0.92 8.02 -6.92
N ALA A 67 0.21 8.69 -6.01
CA ALA A 67 -0.51 8.02 -4.92
C ALA A 67 -1.58 7.06 -5.45
N ILE A 68 -2.35 7.47 -6.47
CA ILE A 68 -3.33 6.61 -7.14
C ILE A 68 -2.64 5.40 -7.79
N ALA A 69 -1.50 5.60 -8.47
CA ALA A 69 -0.75 4.51 -9.08
C ALA A 69 -0.22 3.51 -8.04
N ILE A 70 0.25 4.00 -6.90
CA ILE A 70 0.67 3.16 -5.76
C ILE A 70 -0.53 2.40 -5.21
N GLY A 71 -1.66 3.08 -4.97
CA GLY A 71 -2.89 2.45 -4.47
C GLY A 71 -3.42 1.35 -5.36
N LEU A 72 -3.50 1.59 -6.68
CA LEU A 72 -3.89 0.58 -7.67
C LEU A 72 -2.89 -0.57 -7.74
N SER A 73 -1.58 -0.28 -7.62
CA SER A 73 -0.58 -1.34 -7.58
C SER A 73 -0.65 -2.16 -6.30
N GLU A 74 -0.84 -1.56 -5.12
CA GLU A 74 -0.93 -2.27 -3.85
C GLU A 74 -2.19 -3.12 -3.74
N ALA A 75 -3.30 -2.63 -4.28
CA ALA A 75 -4.57 -3.34 -4.33
C ALA A 75 -4.62 -4.46 -5.40
N GLY A 76 -3.56 -4.65 -6.18
CA GLY A 76 -3.57 -5.61 -7.29
C GLY A 76 -4.66 -5.29 -8.33
N ALA A 77 -4.92 -4.01 -8.56
CA ALA A 77 -5.90 -3.52 -9.54
C ALA A 77 -5.23 -2.83 -10.74
N SER A 78 -3.91 -3.01 -10.90
CA SER A 78 -3.17 -2.43 -12.02
C SER A 78 -3.48 -3.13 -13.33
N ASN A 79 -3.69 -2.35 -14.39
CA ASN A 79 -3.85 -2.85 -15.76
C ASN A 79 -2.52 -3.24 -16.42
N ARG A 80 -1.38 -2.92 -15.81
CA ARG A 80 -0.03 -3.21 -16.34
C ARG A 80 0.51 -4.58 -15.93
N ARG A 81 -0.22 -5.32 -15.09
CA ARG A 81 0.21 -6.62 -14.54
C ARG A 81 -0.78 -7.70 -14.89
N SER A 82 -0.30 -8.94 -14.97
CA SER A 82 -1.19 -10.09 -15.17
C SER A 82 -2.14 -10.27 -13.97
N PRO A 83 -3.30 -10.91 -14.16
CA PRO A 83 -4.22 -11.22 -13.06
C PRO A 83 -3.58 -12.02 -11.91
N ALA A 84 -2.66 -12.94 -12.24
CA ALA A 84 -1.95 -13.75 -11.26
C ALA A 84 -1.01 -12.91 -10.39
N GLU A 85 -0.24 -12.00 -11.00
CA GLU A 85 0.65 -11.08 -10.26
C GLU A 85 -0.15 -10.11 -9.39
N ASN A 86 -1.26 -9.60 -9.91
CA ASN A 86 -2.18 -8.74 -9.17
C ASN A 86 -2.73 -9.46 -7.93
N ARG A 87 -3.11 -10.73 -8.04
CA ARG A 87 -3.56 -11.56 -6.91
C ARG A 87 -2.45 -11.75 -5.87
N ARG A 88 -1.22 -12.11 -6.31
CA ARG A 88 -0.05 -12.28 -5.42
C ARG A 88 0.34 -10.98 -4.71
N LYS A 89 0.23 -9.86 -5.40
CA LYS A 89 0.51 -8.54 -4.82
C LYS A 89 -0.53 -8.19 -3.76
N LEU A 90 -1.83 -8.36 -4.05
CA LEU A 90 -2.89 -8.12 -3.09
C LEU A 90 -2.74 -8.98 -1.82
N THR A 91 -2.45 -10.29 -1.96
CA THR A 91 -2.23 -11.16 -0.80
C THR A 91 -1.03 -10.72 0.03
N ARG A 92 0.08 -10.33 -0.61
CA ARG A 92 1.25 -9.74 0.07
C ARG A 92 0.89 -8.45 0.81
N THR A 93 0.15 -7.54 0.18
CA THR A 93 -0.29 -6.28 0.81
C THR A 93 -1.19 -6.56 2.01
N LYS A 94 -2.16 -7.47 1.90
CA LYS A 94 -3.04 -7.85 3.01
C LYS A 94 -2.29 -8.48 4.18
N ARG A 95 -1.26 -9.29 3.90
CA ARG A 95 -0.37 -9.83 4.95
C ARG A 95 0.37 -8.72 5.69
N LYS A 96 0.89 -7.70 4.97
CA LYS A 96 1.53 -6.52 5.57
C LYS A 96 0.56 -5.69 6.40
N GLU A 97 -0.65 -5.44 5.88
CA GLU A 97 -1.72 -4.74 6.58
C GLU A 97 -2.05 -5.43 7.92
N ARG A 98 -2.18 -6.76 7.91
CA ARG A 98 -2.45 -7.54 9.12
C ARG A 98 -1.32 -7.49 10.15
N ARG A 99 -0.08 -7.29 9.71
CA ARG A 99 1.11 -7.15 10.57
C ARG A 99 1.37 -5.73 11.04
N GLY A 100 0.61 -4.73 10.56
CA GLY A 100 0.89 -3.33 10.87
C GLY A 100 2.15 -2.77 10.20
N GLU A 101 2.62 -3.37 9.10
CA GLU A 101 3.82 -2.91 8.37
C GLU A 101 3.49 -1.81 7.33
N THR A 102 2.41 -1.03 7.55
CA THR A 102 1.95 0.01 6.62
C THR A 102 2.37 1.39 7.09
N GLY A 103 2.47 2.36 6.17
CA GLY A 103 2.82 3.75 6.50
C GLY A 103 1.89 4.32 7.58
N ARG A 104 0.60 3.97 7.51
CA ARG A 104 -0.40 4.33 8.52
C ARG A 104 -0.07 3.80 9.90
N ALA A 105 0.27 2.51 10.03
CA ALA A 105 0.58 1.91 11.32
C ALA A 105 1.89 2.46 11.92
N ALA A 106 2.90 2.73 11.08
CA ALA A 106 4.13 3.39 11.53
C ALA A 106 3.88 4.84 11.97
N ALA A 107 2.95 5.54 11.33
CA ALA A 107 2.57 6.89 11.72
C ALA A 107 1.67 6.91 12.96
N GLU A 108 0.71 6.00 13.08
CA GLU A 108 -0.09 5.81 14.29
C GLU A 108 0.79 5.42 15.48
N GLY A 109 1.77 4.54 15.29
CA GLY A 109 2.80 4.23 16.28
C GLY A 109 3.57 5.48 16.73
N ARG A 110 4.01 6.34 15.80
CA ARG A 110 4.63 7.64 16.13
C ARG A 110 3.69 8.63 16.81
N ARG A 111 2.40 8.62 16.46
CA ARG A 111 1.38 9.48 17.09
C ARG A 111 1.03 9.02 18.51
N ASN A 112 1.23 7.74 18.81
CA ASN A 112 0.97 7.11 20.10
C ASN A 112 2.24 6.89 20.93
N ASP A 113 3.42 7.19 20.38
CA ASP A 113 4.70 7.13 21.06
C ASP A 113 4.73 8.15 22.22
N PRO A 114 4.85 7.68 23.48
CA PRO A 114 4.84 8.54 24.65
C PRO A 114 6.03 9.53 24.67
N THR A 115 7.11 9.22 23.96
CA THR A 115 8.29 10.10 23.87
C THR A 115 8.11 11.20 22.81
N THR A 116 7.40 10.93 21.72
CA THR A 116 7.00 11.91 20.70
C THR A 116 5.81 12.77 21.17
N GLY A 117 5.04 12.26 22.14
CA GLY A 117 3.87 12.86 22.77
C GLY A 117 4.12 13.90 23.86
N SER A 118 5.37 14.33 24.14
CA SER A 118 5.68 15.38 25.13
C SER A 118 4.91 16.71 24.93
N ARG A 119 4.24 16.89 23.78
CA ARG A 119 3.32 18.00 23.49
C ARG A 119 1.84 17.72 23.84
N ARG A 120 1.46 16.59 24.44
CA ARG A 120 0.06 16.23 24.73
C ARG A 120 -0.30 16.20 26.20
N ASP A 121 0.67 16.17 27.11
CA ASP A 121 0.36 16.34 28.52
C ASP A 121 -0.14 17.77 28.74
N THR A 122 -1.36 17.88 29.24
CA THR A 122 -1.93 19.17 29.61
C THR A 122 -1.05 19.78 30.69
N ARG A 123 -0.98 21.11 30.75
CA ARG A 123 -0.24 21.80 31.81
C ARG A 123 -0.66 21.30 33.20
N ALA A 124 -1.93 20.92 33.37
CA ALA A 124 -2.46 20.34 34.59
C ALA A 124 -1.87 18.96 34.91
N ALA A 125 -1.74 18.06 33.92
CA ALA A 125 -1.11 16.76 34.12
C ALA A 125 0.35 16.90 34.54
N LEU A 126 1.11 17.76 33.84
CA LEU A 126 2.50 18.05 34.17
C LEU A 126 2.64 18.76 35.52
N TYR A 127 1.68 19.62 35.90
CA TYR A 127 1.67 20.26 37.20
C TYR A 127 1.38 19.27 38.33
N ALA A 128 0.42 18.35 38.14
CA ALA A 128 0.11 17.30 39.11
C ALA A 128 1.30 16.36 39.30
N GLU A 129 1.99 15.99 38.22
CA GLU A 129 3.19 15.18 38.29
C GLU A 129 4.36 15.93 38.91
N ALA A 130 4.57 17.21 38.55
CA ALA A 130 5.56 18.07 39.20
C ALA A 130 5.29 18.29 40.69
N LYS A 131 4.02 18.28 41.12
CA LYS A 131 3.62 18.29 42.53
C LYS A 131 3.97 16.97 43.22
N ARG A 132 3.74 15.83 42.56
CA ARG A 132 4.11 14.50 43.11
C ARG A 132 5.62 14.32 43.25
N ARG A 133 6.42 14.98 42.40
CA ARG A 133 7.90 14.92 42.41
C ARG A 133 8.57 16.11 43.11
N ASP A 134 7.78 16.93 43.81
CA ASP A 134 8.22 18.11 44.57
C ASP A 134 9.16 19.05 43.79
N ILE A 135 8.79 19.39 42.56
CA ILE A 135 9.57 20.30 41.74
C ILE A 135 9.42 21.73 42.29
N PRO A 136 10.51 22.41 42.69
CA PRO A 136 10.46 23.79 43.15
C PRO A 136 10.09 24.72 41.99
N GLY A 137 9.30 25.77 42.28
CA GLY A 137 8.88 26.74 41.26
C GLY A 137 7.82 26.23 40.26
N ARG A 138 7.31 24.99 40.40
CA ARG A 138 6.31 24.37 39.51
C ARG A 138 5.10 25.27 39.19
N SER A 139 4.61 26.07 40.14
CA SER A 139 3.44 26.94 39.95
C SER A 139 3.69 28.12 39.00
N ARG A 140 4.96 28.52 38.82
CA ARG A 140 5.37 29.57 37.89
C ARG A 140 5.83 29.03 36.54
N MET A 141 5.94 27.71 36.40
CA MET A 141 6.40 27.09 35.16
C MET A 141 5.28 27.01 34.11
N THR A 142 5.61 27.33 32.87
CA THR A 142 4.78 27.04 31.70
C THR A 142 4.72 25.53 31.47
N ARG A 143 3.77 25.07 30.65
CA ARG A 143 3.66 23.66 30.27
C ARG A 143 5.00 23.07 29.83
N ASP A 144 5.71 23.77 28.95
CA ASP A 144 6.97 23.30 28.39
C ASP A 144 8.11 23.34 29.43
N GLN A 145 8.09 24.30 30.36
CA GLN A 145 9.03 24.34 31.48
C GLN A 145 8.78 23.19 32.46
N LEU A 146 7.53 22.86 32.77
CA LEU A 146 7.18 21.68 33.58
C LEU A 146 7.64 20.39 32.91
N ALA A 147 7.38 20.22 31.61
CA ALA A 147 7.82 19.06 30.85
C ALA A 147 9.36 18.91 30.85
N ARG A 148 10.10 20.03 30.70
CA ARG A 148 11.57 20.01 30.75
C ARG A 148 12.10 19.72 32.15
N ALA A 149 11.49 20.28 33.19
CA ALA A 149 11.88 20.04 34.58
C ALA A 149 11.67 18.58 34.99
N LEU A 150 10.57 17.96 34.55
CA LEU A 150 10.27 16.54 34.79
C LEU A 150 11.23 15.56 34.09
N ARG A 151 11.88 15.98 32.99
CA ARG A 151 12.85 15.15 32.24
C ARG A 151 14.28 15.28 32.75
N ARG A 152 14.60 16.32 33.52
CA ARG A 152 15.96 16.64 33.99
C ARG A 152 16.30 16.11 35.38
N ARG A 153 15.37 15.45 36.05
CA ARG A 153 15.49 15.01 37.46
C ARG A 153 15.13 13.54 37.59
#